data_AF-A0A420VHH4-F1
#
_entry.id   AF-A0A420VHH4-F1
#
_cell.length_a   1.000
_cell.length_b   1.000
_cell.length_c   1.000
_cell.angle_alpha   90.00
_cell.angle_beta   90.00
_cell.angle_gamma   90.00
#
_symmetry.space_group_name_H-M   'P 1'
#
loop_
_entity.id
_entity.type
_entity.pdbx_description
1 polymer ?
#
loop_
_entity_poly.entity_id
_entity_poly.type
_entity_poly.pdbx_seq_one_letter_code
_entity_poly.pdbx_strand_id
1 'polypeptide(L)'
;MALSFLASFVISLVLTPFMIFLAKRWKIVDRPNERKVHQHEIPLLGGLAIYLGFLVSILFLQPSHPVHFPLLLAGLVILITGLIDDKYSIPAWQKLAGQFIAATIIIFFGDITVTYINVPWGGVLEFGIFSIPITYLWIIGVTNAINLIDGLDGLSAGVSAIALLAMSGMAFIMEDVYVFSMAVLLVGSILGFLPLQFLSGKDLHGRHRGPFSRFYDLRLVVVGI
;
A
#
# COMPACT_ATOMS: atom_id res chain seq x y z
N MET A 1 -2.92 -17.47 -11.54
CA MET A 1 -1.94 -17.30 -10.45
C MET A 1 -0.56 -16.86 -10.95
N ALA A 2 0.35 -17.74 -11.40
CA ALA A 2 1.72 -17.32 -11.79
C ALA A 2 1.76 -16.22 -12.88
N LEU A 3 0.95 -16.35 -13.93
CA LEU A 3 0.76 -15.30 -14.94
C LEU A 3 0.26 -13.98 -14.33
N SER A 4 -0.69 -14.07 -13.40
CA SER A 4 -1.28 -12.94 -12.68
C SER A 4 -0.23 -12.20 -11.82
N PHE A 5 0.64 -12.94 -11.11
CA PHE A 5 1.76 -12.38 -10.35
C PHE A 5 2.80 -11.70 -11.27
N LEU A 6 3.17 -12.34 -12.38
CA LEU A 6 4.07 -11.74 -13.36
C LEU A 6 3.45 -10.48 -13.99
N ALA A 7 2.14 -10.47 -14.23
CA ALA A 7 1.43 -9.28 -14.68
C ALA A 7 1.48 -8.16 -13.62
N SER A 8 1.21 -8.45 -12.34
CA SER A 8 1.23 -7.42 -11.28
C SER A 8 2.61 -6.78 -11.12
N PHE A 9 3.66 -7.61 -11.16
CA PHE A 9 5.07 -7.17 -11.17
C PHE A 9 5.42 -6.33 -12.39
N VAL A 10 5.22 -6.85 -13.62
CA VAL A 10 5.62 -6.16 -14.86
C VAL A 10 4.82 -4.87 -15.05
N ILE A 11 3.51 -4.88 -14.76
CA ILE A 11 2.66 -3.70 -14.92
C ILE A 11 3.05 -2.63 -13.89
N SER A 12 3.31 -2.98 -12.63
CA SER A 12 3.80 -2.00 -11.65
C SER A 12 5.17 -1.45 -12.03
N LEU A 13 6.10 -2.29 -12.47
CA LEU A 13 7.43 -1.90 -12.95
C LEU A 13 7.38 -0.93 -14.15
N VAL A 14 6.43 -1.13 -15.07
CA VAL A 14 6.25 -0.28 -16.27
C VAL A 14 5.41 0.98 -15.99
N LEU A 15 4.43 0.92 -15.08
CA LEU A 15 3.63 2.08 -14.69
C LEU A 15 4.38 3.02 -13.74
N THR A 16 5.27 2.50 -12.88
CA THR A 16 6.05 3.33 -11.95
C THR A 16 6.80 4.48 -12.64
N PRO A 17 7.60 4.28 -13.72
CA PRO A 17 8.27 5.38 -14.44
C PRO A 17 7.29 6.29 -15.21
N PHE A 18 6.05 5.86 -15.48
CA PHE A 18 5.03 6.73 -16.07
C PHE A 18 4.36 7.62 -15.00
N MET A 19 4.00 7.04 -13.85
CA MET A 19 3.51 7.78 -12.67
C MET A 19 4.55 8.80 -12.17
N ILE A 20 5.83 8.42 -12.16
CA ILE A 20 7.00 9.28 -11.90
C ILE A 20 7.02 10.55 -12.76
N PHE A 21 6.72 10.41 -14.06
CA PHE A 21 6.72 11.50 -15.02
C PHE A 21 5.49 12.39 -14.80
N LEU A 22 4.34 11.76 -14.64
CA LEU A 22 3.04 12.40 -14.44
C LEU A 22 3.01 13.25 -13.16
N ALA A 23 3.55 12.73 -12.06
CA ALA A 23 3.70 13.41 -10.78
C ALA A 23 4.38 14.78 -10.95
N LYS A 24 5.52 14.81 -11.66
CA LYS A 24 6.27 16.05 -11.89
C LYS A 24 5.61 16.97 -12.91
N ARG A 25 4.95 16.43 -13.94
CA ARG A 25 4.14 17.22 -14.88
C ARG A 25 2.99 17.95 -14.19
N TRP A 26 2.41 17.34 -13.14
CA TRP A 26 1.30 17.91 -12.36
C TRP A 26 1.73 18.56 -11.03
N LYS A 27 3.03 18.61 -10.72
CA LYS A 27 3.60 19.11 -9.46
C LYS A 27 3.03 18.41 -8.20
N ILE A 28 2.68 17.13 -8.33
CA ILE A 28 2.31 16.24 -7.22
C ILE A 28 3.61 15.64 -6.67
N VAL A 29 4.36 16.48 -5.96
CA VAL A 29 5.69 16.20 -5.40
C VAL A 29 5.80 16.76 -4.00
N ASP A 30 6.43 16.02 -3.10
CA ASP A 30 6.85 16.55 -1.80
C ASP A 30 8.15 17.33 -1.98
N ARG A 31 8.27 18.45 -1.25
CA ARG A 31 9.39 19.38 -1.37
C ARG A 31 10.30 19.31 -0.16
N PRO A 32 11.62 19.51 -0.35
CA PRO A 32 12.55 19.64 0.77
C PRO A 32 12.15 20.84 1.63
N ASN A 33 12.28 20.67 2.94
CA ASN A 33 11.98 21.66 3.97
C ASN A 33 12.89 21.36 5.17
N GLU A 34 13.17 22.33 6.04
CA GLU A 34 14.17 22.23 7.13
C GLU A 34 13.91 21.08 8.14
N ARG A 35 12.70 20.49 8.11
CA ARG A 35 12.29 19.34 8.94
C ARG A 35 12.37 17.98 8.21
N LYS A 36 12.86 17.91 6.97
CA LYS A 36 12.87 16.70 6.13
C LYS A 36 14.28 16.32 5.71
N VAL A 37 14.55 15.02 5.64
CA VAL A 37 15.90 14.47 5.36
C VAL A 37 16.28 14.58 3.88
N HIS A 38 15.28 14.50 2.98
CA HIS A 38 15.50 14.64 1.54
C HIS A 38 15.75 16.10 1.13
N GLN A 39 16.69 16.29 0.20
CA GLN A 39 17.05 17.62 -0.35
C GLN A 39 16.51 17.88 -1.77
N HIS A 40 15.67 16.97 -2.28
CA HIS A 40 15.13 17.01 -3.65
C HIS A 40 13.59 16.84 -3.66
N GLU A 41 12.94 17.13 -4.79
CA GLU A 41 11.49 16.92 -4.97
C GLU A 41 11.16 15.43 -5.19
N ILE A 42 10.26 14.87 -4.37
CA ILE A 42 9.87 13.45 -4.30
C ILE A 42 8.50 13.23 -4.97
N PRO A 43 8.39 12.48 -6.08
CA PRO A 43 7.10 12.06 -6.65
C PRO A 43 6.21 11.24 -5.70
N LEU A 44 4.93 11.63 -5.63
CA LEU A 44 3.93 11.05 -4.72
C LEU A 44 2.86 10.21 -5.44
N LEU A 45 3.19 9.60 -6.58
CA LEU A 45 2.28 8.71 -7.33
C LEU A 45 2.69 7.23 -7.27
N GLY A 46 3.53 6.85 -6.30
CA GLY A 46 4.03 5.47 -6.15
C GLY A 46 2.94 4.44 -5.86
N GLY A 47 2.07 4.73 -4.87
CA GLY A 47 0.95 3.85 -4.53
C GLY A 47 -0.04 3.63 -5.68
N LEU A 48 -0.19 4.61 -6.57
CA LEU A 48 -1.05 4.50 -7.76
C LEU A 48 -0.47 3.50 -8.80
N ALA A 49 0.86 3.42 -8.95
CA ALA A 49 1.48 2.40 -9.81
C ALA A 49 1.28 0.98 -9.26
N ILE A 50 1.36 0.81 -7.94
CA ILE A 50 1.14 -0.47 -7.25
C ILE A 50 -0.34 -0.87 -7.36
N TYR A 51 -1.27 0.03 -7.05
CA TYR A 51 -2.70 -0.24 -7.10
C TYR A 51 -3.18 -0.57 -8.53
N LEU A 52 -2.65 0.10 -9.55
CA LEU A 52 -2.96 -0.23 -10.95
C LEU A 52 -2.33 -1.56 -11.39
N GLY A 53 -1.11 -1.88 -10.95
CA GLY A 53 -0.51 -3.20 -11.17
C GLY A 53 -1.35 -4.33 -10.58
N PHE A 54 -1.81 -4.15 -9.34
CA PHE A 54 -2.71 -5.06 -8.63
C PHE A 54 -4.06 -5.19 -9.37
N LEU A 55 -4.75 -4.07 -9.64
CA LEU A 55 -6.07 -4.06 -10.27
C LEU A 55 -6.06 -4.69 -11.67
N VAL A 56 -5.05 -4.43 -12.50
CA VAL A 56 -4.96 -5.07 -13.83
C VAL A 56 -4.58 -6.55 -13.69
N SER A 57 -3.76 -6.95 -12.71
CA SER A 57 -3.45 -8.36 -12.47
C SER A 57 -4.66 -9.20 -12.04
N ILE A 58 -5.61 -8.58 -11.35
CA ILE A 58 -6.90 -9.18 -10.99
C ILE A 58 -7.73 -9.53 -12.22
N LEU A 59 -7.67 -8.74 -13.31
CA LEU A 59 -8.37 -9.04 -14.57
C LEU A 59 -7.90 -10.35 -15.22
N PHE A 60 -6.66 -10.78 -14.95
CA PHE A 60 -6.09 -12.07 -15.37
C PHE A 60 -6.34 -13.21 -14.38
N LEU A 61 -6.77 -12.92 -13.15
CA LEU A 61 -7.08 -13.93 -12.14
C LEU A 61 -8.59 -14.23 -12.05
N GLN A 62 -9.42 -13.21 -12.26
CA GLN A 62 -10.89 -13.25 -12.19
C GLN A 62 -11.43 -13.91 -10.91
N PRO A 63 -11.00 -13.46 -9.71
CA PRO A 63 -11.41 -14.06 -8.44
C PRO A 63 -12.90 -13.79 -8.14
N SER A 64 -13.67 -14.85 -7.93
CA SER A 64 -15.08 -14.78 -7.54
C SER A 64 -15.25 -14.89 -6.02
N HIS A 65 -15.35 -13.76 -5.31
CA HIS A 65 -15.56 -13.73 -3.86
C HIS A 65 -16.37 -12.48 -3.43
N PRO A 66 -17.29 -12.55 -2.44
CA PRO A 66 -18.14 -11.41 -2.07
C PRO A 66 -17.36 -10.16 -1.63
N VAL A 67 -16.29 -10.35 -0.88
CA VAL A 67 -15.34 -9.31 -0.43
C VAL A 67 -14.66 -8.55 -1.58
N HIS A 68 -14.65 -9.09 -2.80
CA HIS A 68 -13.78 -8.60 -3.86
C HIS A 68 -14.03 -7.14 -4.27
N PHE A 69 -15.30 -6.77 -4.49
CA PHE A 69 -15.66 -5.38 -4.80
C PHE A 69 -15.48 -4.43 -3.60
N PRO A 70 -15.94 -4.76 -2.37
CA PRO A 70 -15.63 -4.00 -1.15
C PRO A 70 -14.13 -3.75 -0.94
N LEU A 71 -13.27 -4.76 -1.13
CA LEU A 71 -11.82 -4.63 -0.96
C LEU A 71 -11.20 -3.64 -1.93
N LEU A 72 -11.56 -3.72 -3.22
CA LEU A 72 -11.11 -2.77 -4.24
C LEU A 72 -11.63 -1.35 -3.97
N LEU A 73 -12.89 -1.20 -3.57
CA LEU A 73 -13.46 0.10 -3.29
C LEU A 73 -12.84 0.75 -2.04
N ALA A 74 -12.59 -0.02 -0.98
CA ALA A 74 -11.89 0.44 0.21
C ALA A 74 -10.43 0.85 -0.10
N GLY A 75 -9.70 0.02 -0.84
CA GLY A 75 -8.34 0.32 -1.29
C GLY A 75 -8.26 1.59 -2.15
N LEU A 76 -9.26 1.80 -3.02
CA LEU A 76 -9.39 3.04 -3.79
C LEU A 76 -9.66 4.27 -2.90
N VAL A 77 -10.50 4.15 -1.86
CA VAL A 77 -10.74 5.24 -0.90
C VAL A 77 -9.46 5.56 -0.11
N ILE A 78 -8.71 4.55 0.34
CA ILE A 78 -7.41 4.75 1.02
C ILE A 78 -6.41 5.46 0.08
N LEU A 79 -6.27 4.99 -1.15
CA LEU A 79 -5.38 5.58 -2.16
C LEU A 79 -5.75 7.04 -2.46
N ILE A 80 -7.04 7.34 -2.68
CA ILE A 80 -7.51 8.71 -2.92
C ILE A 80 -7.26 9.59 -1.69
N THR A 81 -7.50 9.08 -0.48
CA THR A 81 -7.25 9.82 0.78
C THR A 81 -5.76 10.16 0.92
N GLY A 82 -4.86 9.20 0.64
CA GLY A 82 -3.41 9.42 0.62
C GLY A 82 -2.98 10.44 -0.43
N LEU A 83 -3.47 10.32 -1.68
CA LEU A 83 -3.15 11.26 -2.76
C LEU A 83 -3.67 12.70 -2.52
N ILE A 84 -4.79 12.85 -1.79
CA ILE A 84 -5.28 14.15 -1.35
C ILE A 84 -4.41 14.71 -0.22
N ASP A 85 -4.02 13.89 0.75
CA ASP A 85 -3.12 14.29 1.83
C ASP A 85 -1.74 14.72 1.32
N ASP A 86 -1.10 13.92 0.47
CA ASP A 86 0.19 14.21 -0.14
C ASP A 86 0.18 15.53 -0.95
N LYS A 87 -0.95 15.87 -1.58
CA LYS A 87 -1.08 17.08 -2.41
C LYS A 87 -1.51 18.33 -1.64
N TYR A 88 -2.27 18.18 -0.56
CA TYR A 88 -2.91 19.31 0.15
C TYR A 88 -2.58 19.39 1.66
N SER A 89 -1.84 18.43 2.21
CA SER A 89 -1.43 18.33 3.62
C SER A 89 -2.62 18.45 4.58
N ILE A 90 -3.61 17.57 4.40
CA ILE A 90 -4.92 17.70 5.04
C ILE A 90 -4.85 17.47 6.56
N PRO A 91 -5.70 18.14 7.37
CA PRO A 91 -5.73 17.93 8.81
C PRO A 91 -6.10 16.49 9.15
N ALA A 92 -5.54 15.96 10.25
CA ALA A 92 -5.62 14.55 10.61
C ALA A 92 -7.05 13.98 10.64
N TRP A 93 -8.06 14.77 11.02
CA TRP A 93 -9.46 14.33 11.03
C TRP A 93 -10.02 14.00 9.63
N GLN A 94 -9.50 14.63 8.57
CA GLN A 94 -9.89 14.30 7.19
C GLN A 94 -9.24 13.00 6.70
N LYS A 95 -8.00 12.72 7.13
CA LYS A 95 -7.33 11.41 6.92
C LYS A 95 -8.12 10.29 7.59
N LEU A 96 -8.46 10.50 8.87
CA LEU A 96 -9.27 9.57 9.66
C LEU A 96 -10.67 9.37 9.06
N ALA A 97 -11.31 10.40 8.51
CA ALA A 97 -12.60 10.28 7.83
C ALA A 97 -12.51 9.37 6.59
N GLY A 98 -11.49 9.53 5.74
CA GLY A 98 -11.26 8.66 4.59
C GLY A 98 -10.98 7.21 5.00
N GLN A 99 -10.14 7.00 6.01
CA GLN A 99 -9.85 5.68 6.58
C GLN A 99 -11.09 5.03 7.21
N PHE A 100 -11.94 5.81 7.89
CA PHE A 100 -13.21 5.36 8.46
C PHE A 100 -14.20 4.94 7.36
N ILE A 101 -14.29 5.68 6.25
CA ILE A 101 -15.11 5.28 5.08
C ILE A 101 -14.62 3.95 4.50
N ALA A 102 -13.30 3.79 4.32
CA ALA A 102 -12.73 2.52 3.86
C ALA A 102 -13.04 1.35 4.81
N ALA A 103 -12.86 1.54 6.12
CA ALA A 103 -13.23 0.56 7.14
C ALA A 103 -14.74 0.24 7.14
N THR A 104 -15.60 1.24 6.95
CA THR A 104 -17.07 1.08 6.82
C THR A 104 -17.41 0.15 5.66
N ILE A 105 -16.72 0.30 4.51
CA ILE A 105 -16.92 -0.54 3.32
C ILE A 105 -16.52 -1.99 3.61
N ILE A 106 -15.34 -2.21 4.22
CA ILE A 106 -14.87 -3.56 4.60
C ILE A 106 -15.82 -4.24 5.60
N ILE A 107 -16.27 -3.52 6.63
CA ILE A 107 -17.11 -4.07 7.70
C ILE A 107 -18.52 -4.41 7.18
N PHE A 108 -19.22 -3.49 6.51
CA PHE A 108 -20.65 -3.67 6.20
C PHE A 108 -20.95 -4.19 4.80
N PHE A 109 -20.01 -4.09 3.84
CA PHE A 109 -20.18 -4.61 2.49
C PHE A 109 -19.27 -5.81 2.21
N GLY A 110 -18.14 -5.92 2.91
CA GLY A 110 -17.27 -7.10 2.90
C GLY A 110 -17.62 -8.17 3.95
N ASP A 111 -18.42 -7.84 4.96
CA ASP A 111 -18.73 -8.70 6.13
C ASP A 111 -17.46 -9.16 6.90
N ILE A 112 -16.37 -8.37 6.80
CA ILE A 112 -15.11 -8.65 7.51
C ILE A 112 -15.14 -7.94 8.86
N THR A 113 -15.14 -8.71 9.93
CA THR A 113 -14.86 -8.22 11.29
C THR A 113 -13.84 -9.09 12.02
N VAL A 114 -13.03 -8.45 12.85
CA VAL A 114 -12.16 -9.13 13.82
C VAL A 114 -13.06 -9.60 14.97
N THR A 115 -13.48 -10.85 14.93
CA THR A 115 -14.43 -11.44 15.89
C THR A 115 -13.76 -12.00 17.15
N TYR A 116 -12.51 -12.46 17.05
CA TYR A 116 -11.73 -12.98 18.17
C TYR A 116 -10.21 -12.81 17.96
N ILE A 117 -9.43 -13.04 19.03
CA ILE A 117 -7.99 -13.32 18.96
C ILE A 117 -7.63 -14.57 19.77
N ASN A 118 -6.59 -15.28 19.34
CA ASN A 118 -5.92 -16.31 20.15
C ASN A 118 -4.96 -15.62 21.13
N VAL A 119 -4.99 -15.97 22.42
CA VAL A 119 -4.04 -15.41 23.39
C VAL A 119 -2.77 -16.27 23.48
N PRO A 120 -1.54 -15.70 23.62
CA PRO A 120 -0.29 -16.47 23.50
C PRO A 120 -0.09 -17.60 24.53
N TRP A 121 -0.78 -17.52 25.67
CA TRP A 121 -0.73 -18.48 26.77
C TRP A 121 -1.90 -19.49 26.74
N GLY A 122 -2.67 -19.53 25.65
CA GLY A 122 -3.77 -20.48 25.43
C GLY A 122 -5.15 -19.91 25.78
N GLY A 123 -6.12 -20.20 24.91
CA GLY A 123 -7.48 -19.67 24.97
C GLY A 123 -7.80 -18.71 23.82
N VAL A 124 -9.08 -18.38 23.68
CA VAL A 124 -9.63 -17.46 22.69
C VAL A 124 -10.32 -16.31 23.42
N LEU A 125 -10.07 -15.08 22.99
CA LEU A 125 -10.80 -13.89 23.42
C LEU A 125 -11.75 -13.47 22.30
N GLU A 126 -13.03 -13.79 22.45
CA GLU A 126 -14.09 -13.32 21.56
C GLU A 126 -14.52 -11.89 21.92
N PHE A 127 -14.82 -11.08 20.90
CA PHE A 127 -15.18 -9.67 21.08
C PHE A 127 -16.69 -9.40 21.03
N GLY A 128 -17.48 -10.29 20.41
CA GLY A 128 -18.94 -10.16 20.31
C GLY A 128 -19.36 -8.80 19.74
N ILE A 129 -20.09 -8.00 20.51
CA ILE A 129 -20.52 -6.64 20.13
C ILE A 129 -19.34 -5.67 19.89
N PHE A 130 -18.17 -5.92 20.48
CA PHE A 130 -16.97 -5.10 20.30
C PHE A 130 -16.19 -5.42 19.01
N SER A 131 -16.58 -6.46 18.26
CA SER A 131 -15.91 -6.83 16.99
C SER A 131 -15.88 -5.67 15.99
N ILE A 132 -16.98 -4.91 15.87
CA ILE A 132 -17.07 -3.74 14.97
C ILE A 132 -16.08 -2.63 15.36
N PRO A 133 -16.13 -2.04 16.58
CA PRO A 133 -15.19 -0.98 16.97
C PRO A 133 -13.72 -1.45 17.01
N ILE A 134 -13.46 -2.73 17.32
CA ILE A 134 -12.10 -3.30 17.25
C ILE A 134 -11.64 -3.42 15.79
N THR A 135 -12.52 -3.76 14.84
CA THR A 135 -12.18 -3.78 13.40
C THR A 135 -11.88 -2.38 12.87
N TYR A 136 -12.64 -1.37 13.28
CA TYR A 136 -12.30 0.04 12.98
C TYR A 136 -10.93 0.42 13.51
N LEU A 137 -10.65 0.11 14.79
CA LEU A 137 -9.35 0.38 15.42
C LEU A 137 -8.21 -0.35 14.69
N TRP A 138 -8.43 -1.59 14.26
CA TRP A 138 -7.45 -2.39 13.53
C TRP A 138 -7.14 -1.79 12.15
N ILE A 139 -8.15 -1.56 11.31
CA ILE A 139 -7.95 -1.03 9.94
C ILE A 139 -7.33 0.37 9.99
N ILE A 140 -7.88 1.27 10.81
CA ILE A 140 -7.38 2.64 10.95
C ILE A 140 -5.98 2.63 11.60
N GLY A 141 -5.74 1.77 12.59
CA GLY A 141 -4.46 1.63 13.28
C GLY A 141 -3.33 1.16 12.36
N VAL A 142 -3.54 0.06 11.62
CA VAL A 142 -2.56 -0.48 10.66
C VAL A 142 -2.29 0.54 9.54
N THR A 143 -3.33 1.18 9.00
CA THR A 143 -3.18 2.18 7.94
C THR A 143 -2.32 3.37 8.39
N ASN A 144 -2.51 3.86 9.62
CA ASN A 144 -1.69 4.95 10.16
C ASN A 144 -0.29 4.48 10.57
N ALA A 145 -0.12 3.25 11.06
CA ALA A 145 1.19 2.69 11.39
C ALA A 145 2.10 2.60 10.14
N ILE A 146 1.56 2.16 9.00
CA ILE A 146 2.31 2.11 7.72
C ILE A 146 2.65 3.52 7.24
N ASN A 147 1.71 4.47 7.32
CA ASN A 147 1.95 5.88 6.94
C ASN A 147 3.03 6.55 7.82
N LEU A 148 3.08 6.24 9.12
CA LEU A 148 4.13 6.71 10.03
C LEU A 148 5.52 6.13 9.72
N ILE A 149 5.59 4.99 9.02
CA ILE A 149 6.84 4.31 8.62
C ILE A 149 7.33 4.77 7.23
N ASP A 150 6.47 5.35 6.37
CA ASP A 150 6.84 5.95 5.07
C ASP A 150 7.62 7.28 5.18
N GLY A 151 8.29 7.49 6.32
CA GLY A 151 9.26 8.58 6.53
C GLY A 151 10.66 8.30 5.97
N LEU A 152 10.94 7.08 5.51
CA LEU A 152 12.26 6.61 5.08
C LEU A 152 12.20 5.84 3.75
N ASP A 153 13.17 6.08 2.87
CA ASP A 153 13.17 5.58 1.49
C ASP A 153 13.13 4.05 1.40
N GLY A 154 12.05 3.50 0.84
CA GLY A 154 11.86 2.06 0.64
C GLY A 154 11.50 1.24 1.87
N LEU A 155 11.51 1.82 3.07
CA LEU A 155 11.22 1.08 4.31
C LEU A 155 9.77 0.57 4.35
N SER A 156 8.82 1.44 4.03
CA SER A 156 7.38 1.13 3.93
C SER A 156 7.11 -0.01 2.95
N ALA A 157 7.64 0.08 1.73
CA ALA A 157 7.48 -0.92 0.67
C ALA A 157 8.05 -2.28 1.09
N GLY A 158 9.25 -2.30 1.68
CA GLY A 158 9.86 -3.53 2.20
C GLY A 158 9.04 -4.16 3.34
N VAL A 159 8.60 -3.37 4.32
CA VAL A 159 7.80 -3.84 5.45
C VAL A 159 6.44 -4.37 5.00
N SER A 160 5.73 -3.66 4.10
CA SER A 160 4.48 -4.14 3.51
C SER A 160 4.67 -5.45 2.72
N ALA A 161 5.73 -5.57 1.93
CA ALA A 161 6.02 -6.81 1.20
C ALA A 161 6.30 -7.99 2.15
N ILE A 162 7.03 -7.79 3.24
CA ILE A 162 7.29 -8.82 4.27
C ILE A 162 5.98 -9.21 4.98
N ALA A 163 5.15 -8.24 5.36
CA ALA A 163 3.86 -8.49 6.01
C ALA A 163 2.89 -9.26 5.11
N LEU A 164 2.79 -8.90 3.82
CA LEU A 164 1.96 -9.59 2.84
C LEU A 164 2.51 -10.98 2.48
N LEU A 165 3.83 -11.18 2.47
CA LEU A 165 4.42 -12.52 2.35
C LEU A 165 4.03 -13.41 3.54
N ALA A 166 4.15 -12.91 4.77
CA ALA A 166 3.71 -13.64 5.97
C ALA A 166 2.21 -13.94 5.95
N MET A 167 1.37 -12.96 5.56
CA MET A 167 -0.07 -13.16 5.37
C MET A 167 -0.37 -14.22 4.31
N SER A 168 0.36 -14.21 3.18
CA SER A 168 0.18 -15.23 2.13
C SER A 168 0.57 -16.64 2.62
N GLY A 169 1.64 -16.76 3.43
CA GLY A 169 2.02 -18.03 4.06
C GLY A 169 0.94 -18.56 5.00
N MET A 170 0.36 -17.69 5.84
CA MET A 170 -0.76 -18.04 6.71
C MET A 170 -2.02 -18.42 5.92
N ALA A 171 -2.38 -17.65 4.89
CA ALA A 171 -3.54 -17.93 4.05
C ALA A 171 -3.39 -19.26 3.29
N PHE A 172 -2.19 -19.60 2.83
CA PHE A 172 -1.89 -20.90 2.22
C PHE A 172 -2.05 -22.06 3.22
N ILE A 173 -1.58 -21.90 4.47
CA ILE A 173 -1.75 -22.89 5.55
C ILE A 173 -3.23 -23.06 5.96
N MET A 174 -4.02 -21.99 5.88
CA MET A 174 -5.45 -21.96 6.18
C MET A 174 -6.35 -22.33 4.98
N GLU A 175 -5.76 -22.73 3.85
CA GLU A 175 -6.44 -23.02 2.57
C GLU A 175 -7.28 -21.86 1.99
N ASP A 176 -7.09 -20.61 2.47
CA ASP A 176 -7.74 -19.41 1.93
C ASP A 176 -7.08 -18.96 0.63
N VAL A 177 -7.55 -19.56 -0.47
CA VAL A 177 -7.13 -19.26 -1.84
C VAL A 177 -7.37 -17.80 -2.21
N TYR A 178 -8.38 -17.12 -1.64
CA TYR A 178 -8.69 -15.73 -1.98
C TYR A 178 -7.67 -14.77 -1.35
N VAL A 179 -7.46 -14.84 -0.03
CA VAL A 179 -6.50 -13.99 0.68
C VAL A 179 -5.07 -14.30 0.23
N PHE A 180 -4.72 -15.58 0.04
CA PHE A 180 -3.44 -15.98 -0.56
C PHE A 180 -3.23 -15.29 -1.93
N SER A 181 -4.26 -15.32 -2.78
CA SER A 181 -4.18 -14.70 -4.10
C SER A 181 -4.01 -13.18 -4.03
N MET A 182 -4.82 -12.48 -3.22
CA MET A 182 -4.73 -11.02 -3.13
C MET A 182 -3.38 -10.57 -2.55
N ALA A 183 -2.91 -11.22 -1.49
CA ALA A 183 -1.62 -10.90 -0.87
C ALA A 183 -0.45 -11.09 -1.84
N VAL A 184 -0.39 -12.20 -2.57
CA VAL A 184 0.69 -12.46 -3.54
C VAL A 184 0.64 -11.48 -4.73
N LEU A 185 -0.54 -11.09 -5.22
CA LEU A 185 -0.65 -10.07 -6.28
C LEU A 185 -0.18 -8.69 -5.80
N LEU A 186 -0.47 -8.31 -4.56
CA LEU A 186 0.07 -7.09 -3.93
C LEU A 186 1.60 -7.17 -3.76
N VAL A 187 2.14 -8.31 -3.29
CA VAL A 187 3.60 -8.54 -3.22
C VAL A 187 4.25 -8.36 -4.59
N GLY A 188 3.71 -8.97 -5.65
CA GLY A 188 4.23 -8.79 -7.01
C GLY A 188 4.22 -7.33 -7.45
N SER A 189 3.14 -6.60 -7.14
CA SER A 189 3.01 -5.17 -7.45
C SER A 189 4.06 -4.32 -6.70
N ILE A 190 4.26 -4.57 -5.40
CA ILE A 190 5.28 -3.87 -4.60
C ILE A 190 6.69 -4.21 -5.11
N LEU A 191 6.96 -5.48 -5.44
CA LEU A 191 8.25 -5.91 -6.00
C LEU A 191 8.52 -5.33 -7.40
N GLY A 192 7.49 -4.96 -8.17
CA GLY A 192 7.66 -4.24 -9.44
C GLY A 192 8.04 -2.77 -9.24
N PHE A 193 7.50 -2.12 -8.20
CA PHE A 193 7.78 -0.74 -7.82
C PHE A 193 9.16 -0.57 -7.13
N LEU A 194 9.49 -1.46 -6.20
CA LEU A 194 10.62 -1.36 -5.26
C LEU A 194 12.02 -1.20 -5.92
N PRO A 195 12.37 -1.84 -7.05
CA PRO A 195 13.65 -1.63 -7.73
C PRO A 195 13.87 -0.17 -8.15
N LEU A 196 12.81 0.53 -8.58
CA LEU A 196 12.90 1.92 -9.05
C LEU A 196 13.06 2.91 -7.88
N GLN A 197 12.61 2.52 -6.69
CA GLN A 197 12.85 3.26 -5.44
C GLN A 197 14.34 3.17 -5.04
N PHE A 198 14.92 1.96 -5.01
CA PHE A 198 16.34 1.77 -4.68
C PHE A 198 17.32 2.22 -5.77
N LEU A 199 16.87 2.36 -7.03
CA LEU A 199 17.66 2.97 -8.10
C LEU A 199 17.84 4.50 -7.95
N SER A 200 17.02 5.18 -7.13
CA SER A 200 17.18 6.61 -6.84
C SER A 200 18.23 6.91 -5.76
N GLY A 201 18.28 6.11 -4.69
CA GLY A 201 18.97 6.45 -3.44
C GLY A 201 20.51 6.39 -3.45
N LYS A 202 21.19 7.06 -4.40
CA LYS A 202 22.67 7.05 -4.52
C LYS A 202 23.32 8.37 -4.99
N ASP A 203 24.14 8.94 -4.11
CA ASP A 203 25.06 10.08 -4.30
C ASP A 203 26.52 9.66 -3.95
N LEU A 204 27.65 10.36 -4.13
CA LEU A 204 27.98 11.66 -4.77
C LEU A 204 29.38 11.66 -5.47
N HIS A 205 30.01 10.51 -5.78
CA HIS A 205 31.42 10.41 -6.28
C HIS A 205 31.69 9.32 -7.32
N GLY A 206 31.03 8.17 -7.20
CA GLY A 206 31.60 6.88 -7.61
C GLY A 206 31.79 5.90 -6.43
N ARG A 207 30.81 5.56 -5.57
CA ARG A 207 29.49 6.15 -5.27
C ARG A 207 28.67 6.49 -6.55
N HIS A 208 27.85 7.55 -6.62
CA HIS A 208 27.18 7.99 -7.87
C HIS A 208 27.02 9.52 -7.99
N ARG A 209 27.27 10.14 -9.16
CA ARG A 209 26.48 11.25 -9.81
C ARG A 209 27.14 11.68 -11.13
N GLY A 210 26.33 12.14 -12.09
CA GLY A 210 26.74 12.59 -13.43
C GLY A 210 25.69 13.52 -14.05
N PRO A 211 25.89 14.07 -15.27
CA PRO A 211 25.13 15.22 -15.79
C PRO A 211 23.65 14.96 -16.12
N PHE A 212 23.18 13.71 -16.04
CA PHE A 212 21.74 13.37 -16.03
C PHE A 212 21.17 13.35 -14.60
N SER A 213 21.57 14.32 -13.75
CA SER A 213 21.24 14.39 -12.32
C SER A 213 19.78 14.75 -12.06
N ARG A 214 18.88 13.79 -12.32
CA ARG A 214 17.43 14.02 -12.22
C ARG A 214 16.65 12.80 -11.70
N PHE A 215 16.25 12.96 -10.44
CA PHE A 215 15.06 12.41 -9.77
C PHE A 215 15.10 10.94 -9.23
N TYR A 216 14.28 10.69 -8.19
CA TYR A 216 13.29 9.58 -8.03
C TYR A 216 13.12 8.90 -6.66
N ASP A 217 13.32 9.61 -5.56
CA ASP A 217 12.79 9.14 -4.29
C ASP A 217 11.25 9.07 -4.43
N LEU A 218 10.66 7.96 -4.01
CA LEU A 218 9.26 7.61 -4.27
C LEU A 218 8.61 7.24 -2.94
N ARG A 219 7.52 7.91 -2.58
CA ARG A 219 6.73 7.58 -1.39
C ARG A 219 5.70 6.48 -1.67
N LEU A 220 5.55 5.57 -0.72
CA LEU A 220 4.56 4.51 -0.79
C LEU A 220 3.24 5.06 -0.27
N VAL A 221 2.41 5.58 -1.18
CA VAL A 221 1.07 6.08 -0.85
C VAL A 221 0.14 4.93 -0.42
N VAL A 222 0.28 4.57 0.85
CA VAL A 222 -0.58 3.77 1.71
C VAL A 222 -1.08 2.45 1.09
N VAL A 223 -0.26 1.40 1.22
CA VAL A 223 -0.76 0.01 1.19
C VAL A 223 -1.44 -0.27 2.54
N GLY A 224 -2.66 0.26 2.69
CA GLY A 224 -3.61 -0.06 3.75
C GLY A 224 -4.72 -0.96 3.20
N ILE A 225 -4.32 -2.09 2.60
CA ILE A 225 -5.15 -3.08 1.91
C ILE A 225 -4.73 -4.46 2.42
#